data_AF-A0AAJ7TVF1-F1
#
_entry.id   AF-A0AAJ7TVF1-F1
#
_cell.length_a   1.000
_cell.length_b   1.000
_cell.length_c   1.000
_cell.angle_alpha   90.00
_cell.angle_beta   90.00
_cell.angle_gamma   90.00
#
_symmetry.space_group_name_H-M   'P 1'
#
loop_
_entity.id
_entity.type
_entity.pdbx_description
1 polymer ?
#
loop_
_entity_poly.entity_id
_entity_poly.type
_entity_poly.pdbx_seq_one_letter_code
_entity_poly.pdbx_strand_id
1 'polypeptide(L)'
;MGGQHHARPPLSPLVTLTTHRTRHCLPDNNRPAVPRTMAEGPSRSFSQVKEMVAAAHRASSATEKLRFYEQWAKDYDADVHVLEYRAPFLAAEMLASLVPVGERASATVLDVACGTGLVAEQRLRFGRIRGIDGSSEMLAVAATKGVYESTRRCVLGDGPLPLESDAFDAVIIVGALSDGQVPHAILPELVRVAKPGAPLCLTTRSSAENAEFLLQLEGRMRELSSAGAWRLVRRQEVARWERAIADDAGEAFEGTAPPSYIPGVVYLYRKLD
;
A
#
# COMPACT_ATOMS: atom_id res chain seq x y z
N MET A 1 55.91 52.62 28.04
CA MET A 1 55.44 53.36 26.85
C MET A 1 55.73 52.51 25.63
N GLY A 2 54.74 52.26 24.77
CA GLY A 2 54.79 51.76 23.38
C GLY A 2 55.71 50.57 23.07
N GLY A 3 55.28 49.43 22.54
CA GLY A 3 54.20 49.14 21.61
C GLY A 3 54.72 48.01 20.72
N GLN A 4 54.31 46.77 20.99
CA GLN A 4 54.69 45.60 20.21
C GLN A 4 53.71 45.41 19.05
N HIS A 5 54.21 45.49 17.81
CA HIS A 5 53.51 45.04 16.61
C HIS A 5 53.82 43.56 16.37
N HIS A 6 52.88 42.69 16.75
CA HIS A 6 52.79 41.33 16.23
C HIS A 6 51.70 41.27 15.16
N ALA A 7 52.09 40.83 13.97
CA ALA A 7 51.20 40.58 12.84
C ALA A 7 50.18 39.48 13.19
N ARG A 8 48.90 39.74 12.91
CA ARG A 8 47.81 38.76 12.93
C ARG A 8 47.36 38.44 11.50
N PRO A 9 47.02 37.18 11.20
CA PRO A 9 46.46 36.78 9.91
C PRO A 9 44.99 37.26 9.76
N PRO A 10 44.47 37.36 8.52
CA PRO A 10 43.16 37.95 8.26
C PRO A 10 42.01 37.06 8.74
N LEU A 11 41.06 37.72 9.38
CA LEU A 11 39.78 37.21 9.85
C LEU A 11 38.81 37.04 8.68
N SER A 12 38.21 35.86 8.57
CA SER A 12 37.06 35.56 7.72
C SER A 12 35.83 36.39 8.16
N PRO A 13 35.09 37.03 7.23
CA PRO A 13 33.79 37.58 7.57
C PRO A 13 32.70 36.49 7.54
N LEU A 14 31.83 36.54 8.55
CA LEU A 14 30.55 35.82 8.59
C LEU A 14 29.76 36.07 7.29
N VAL A 15 29.20 35.00 6.71
CA VAL A 15 28.07 35.11 5.78
C VAL A 15 26.86 34.42 6.38
N THR A 16 25.82 35.23 6.43
CA THR A 16 24.44 35.08 6.89
C THR A 16 23.72 33.83 6.37
N LEU A 17 22.83 33.30 7.22
CA LEU A 17 21.76 32.37 6.85
C LEU A 17 20.92 32.91 5.69
N THR A 18 20.80 32.12 4.62
CA THR A 18 19.60 32.12 3.77
C THR A 18 19.26 30.69 3.38
N THR A 19 18.14 30.22 3.90
CA THR A 19 17.49 28.96 3.54
C THR A 19 16.89 29.09 2.13
N HIS A 20 17.43 28.35 1.15
CA HIS A 20 16.71 28.06 -0.08
C HIS A 20 16.24 26.59 -0.07
N ARG A 21 14.97 26.40 0.30
CA ARG A 21 14.20 25.20 -0.06
C ARG A 21 13.92 25.25 -1.56
N THR A 22 14.69 24.53 -2.36
CA THR A 22 14.27 24.16 -3.72
C THR A 22 13.45 22.87 -3.63
N ARG A 23 12.14 22.98 -3.87
CA ARG A 23 11.29 21.83 -4.19
C ARG A 23 11.72 21.31 -5.56
N HIS A 24 12.39 20.17 -5.60
CA HIS A 24 12.53 19.41 -6.84
C HIS A 24 11.35 18.46 -6.97
N CYS A 25 10.37 18.87 -7.78
CA CYS A 25 9.42 17.95 -8.40
C CYS A 25 10.20 17.14 -9.45
N LEU A 26 10.28 15.82 -9.24
CA LEU A 26 10.80 14.90 -10.25
C LEU A 26 9.76 14.77 -11.39
N PRO A 27 10.19 14.75 -12.67
CA PRO A 27 9.28 14.52 -13.78
C PRO A 27 8.84 13.05 -13.86
N ASP A 28 7.55 12.86 -14.10
CA ASP A 28 6.80 11.60 -14.08
C ASP A 28 6.92 10.85 -15.43
N ASN A 29 8.13 10.43 -15.81
CA ASN A 29 8.39 9.88 -17.14
C ASN A 29 9.14 8.53 -17.17
N ASN A 30 8.80 7.60 -16.27
CA ASN A 30 9.32 6.25 -16.34
C ASN A 30 8.21 5.20 -16.11
N ARG A 31 7.43 4.91 -17.16
CA ARG A 31 6.57 3.72 -17.22
C ARG A 31 7.46 2.51 -17.53
N PRO A 32 7.63 1.52 -16.63
CA PRO A 32 8.17 0.24 -17.05
C PRO A 32 7.17 -0.46 -17.97
N ALA A 33 7.63 -0.97 -19.11
CA ALA A 33 6.83 -1.83 -19.97
C ALA A 33 6.54 -3.15 -19.25
N VAL A 34 5.28 -3.40 -18.93
CA VAL A 34 4.81 -4.68 -18.37
C VAL A 34 4.75 -5.71 -19.50
N PRO A 35 5.24 -6.96 -19.33
CA PRO A 35 5.12 -8.00 -20.34
C PRO A 35 3.64 -8.34 -20.56
N ARG A 36 3.16 -8.24 -21.80
CA ARG A 36 1.80 -8.65 -22.19
C ARG A 36 1.69 -10.17 -22.20
N THR A 37 1.07 -10.72 -21.17
CA THR A 37 0.29 -11.97 -21.27
C THR A 37 -0.97 -11.77 -20.45
N MET A 38 -1.95 -11.08 -21.05
CA MET A 38 -3.33 -11.01 -20.55
C MET A 38 -4.13 -12.02 -21.36
N ALA A 39 -4.87 -12.91 -20.69
CA ALA A 39 -5.84 -13.77 -21.34
C ALA A 39 -6.93 -12.89 -21.98
N GLU A 40 -7.17 -13.09 -23.29
CA GLU A 40 -8.15 -12.35 -24.07
C GLU A 40 -9.57 -12.82 -23.73
N GLY A 41 -10.20 -12.16 -22.75
CA GLY A 41 -11.64 -12.13 -22.55
C GLY A 41 -12.17 -10.69 -22.74
N PRO A 42 -13.46 -10.47 -23.04
CA PRO A 42 -13.98 -9.12 -23.18
C PRO A 42 -13.88 -8.39 -21.83
N SER A 43 -13.01 -7.39 -21.76
CA SER A 43 -12.87 -6.51 -20.59
C SER A 43 -14.18 -5.75 -20.37
N ARG A 44 -14.66 -5.72 -19.12
CA ARG A 44 -15.84 -4.92 -18.74
C ARG A 44 -15.57 -3.44 -19.03
N SER A 45 -16.58 -2.76 -19.55
CA SER A 45 -16.54 -1.30 -19.68
C SER A 45 -16.45 -0.61 -18.33
N PHE A 46 -15.96 0.64 -18.29
CA PHE A 46 -15.86 1.42 -17.06
C PHE A 46 -17.19 1.49 -16.29
N SER A 47 -18.32 1.63 -17.00
CA SER A 47 -19.66 1.65 -16.39
C SER A 47 -20.03 0.31 -15.73
N GLN A 48 -19.66 -0.82 -16.32
CA GLN A 48 -19.89 -2.15 -15.73
C GLN A 48 -19.00 -2.40 -14.51
N VAL A 49 -17.74 -1.96 -14.56
CA VAL A 49 -16.81 -2.01 -13.41
C VAL A 49 -17.34 -1.15 -12.26
N LYS A 50 -17.87 0.04 -12.58
CA LYS A 50 -18.53 0.94 -11.64
C LYS A 50 -19.65 0.26 -10.86
N GLU A 51 -20.58 -0.37 -11.56
CA GLU A 51 -21.72 -1.06 -10.94
C GLU A 51 -21.27 -2.21 -10.04
N MET A 52 -20.24 -2.95 -10.47
CA MET A 52 -19.67 -4.06 -9.73
C MET A 52 -19.04 -3.59 -8.41
N VAL A 53 -18.16 -2.60 -8.46
CA VAL A 53 -17.50 -2.05 -7.27
C VAL A 53 -18.50 -1.41 -6.31
N ALA A 54 -19.54 -0.74 -6.85
CA ALA A 54 -20.63 -0.23 -6.02
C ALA A 54 -21.40 -1.37 -5.31
N ALA A 55 -21.59 -2.52 -5.96
CA ALA A 55 -22.18 -3.69 -5.33
C ALA A 55 -21.30 -4.27 -4.22
N ALA A 56 -19.97 -4.27 -4.41
CA ALA A 56 -19.00 -4.66 -3.38
C ALA A 56 -19.15 -3.84 -2.09
N HIS A 57 -19.34 -2.53 -2.24
CA HIS A 57 -19.48 -1.62 -1.09
C HIS A 57 -20.83 -1.72 -0.38
N ARG A 58 -21.89 -2.20 -1.07
CA ARG A 58 -23.22 -2.41 -0.46
C ARG A 58 -23.30 -3.64 0.44
N ALA A 59 -22.36 -4.58 0.33
CA ALA A 59 -22.28 -5.72 1.22
C ALA A 59 -22.01 -5.25 2.66
N SER A 60 -22.84 -5.72 3.59
CA SER A 60 -22.96 -5.17 4.95
C SER A 60 -22.12 -5.92 5.99
N SER A 61 -21.62 -7.10 5.64
CA SER A 61 -20.80 -7.94 6.52
C SER A 61 -19.50 -8.41 5.86
N ALA A 62 -18.49 -8.74 6.67
CA ALA A 62 -17.23 -9.30 6.20
C ALA A 62 -17.42 -10.58 5.35
N THR A 63 -18.38 -11.43 5.74
CA THR A 63 -18.73 -12.65 5.00
C THR A 63 -19.35 -12.36 3.63
N GLU A 64 -20.21 -11.34 3.53
CA GLU A 64 -20.78 -10.91 2.24
C GLU A 64 -19.71 -10.30 1.33
N LYS A 65 -18.84 -9.44 1.88
CA LYS A 65 -17.70 -8.89 1.11
C LYS A 65 -16.75 -9.99 0.65
N LEU A 66 -16.47 -10.98 1.50
CA LEU A 66 -15.65 -12.12 1.12
C LEU A 66 -16.26 -12.86 -0.07
N ARG A 67 -17.54 -13.24 -0.01
CA ARG A 67 -18.24 -13.89 -1.13
C ARG A 67 -18.25 -13.05 -2.39
N PHE A 68 -18.37 -11.73 -2.24
CA PHE A 68 -18.29 -10.81 -3.38
C PHE A 68 -16.92 -10.90 -4.06
N TYR A 69 -15.83 -10.82 -3.29
CA TYR A 69 -14.48 -10.99 -3.81
C TYR A 69 -14.25 -12.38 -4.42
N GLU A 70 -14.78 -13.44 -3.81
CA GLU A 70 -14.71 -14.80 -4.38
C GLU A 70 -15.33 -14.87 -5.79
N GLN A 71 -16.47 -14.22 -6.00
CA GLN A 71 -17.13 -14.13 -7.31
C GLN A 71 -16.40 -13.22 -8.30
N TRP A 72 -15.77 -12.16 -7.80
CA TRP A 72 -15.07 -11.17 -8.61
C TRP A 72 -13.65 -11.61 -9.02
N ALA A 73 -13.05 -12.58 -8.33
CA ALA A 73 -11.63 -12.94 -8.43
C ALA A 73 -11.08 -13.06 -9.86
N LYS A 74 -11.83 -13.68 -10.79
CA LYS A 74 -11.38 -13.91 -12.17
C LYS A 74 -11.24 -12.64 -13.00
N ASP A 75 -12.07 -11.64 -12.70
CA ASP A 75 -12.11 -10.38 -13.45
C ASP A 75 -11.46 -9.22 -12.69
N TYR A 76 -11.14 -9.44 -11.41
CA TYR A 76 -10.63 -8.42 -10.49
C TYR A 76 -9.48 -7.62 -11.10
N ASP A 77 -8.46 -8.29 -11.63
CA ASP A 77 -7.27 -7.63 -12.19
C ASP A 77 -7.59 -6.73 -13.38
N ALA A 78 -8.47 -7.19 -14.27
CA ALA A 78 -8.90 -6.42 -15.44
C ALA A 78 -9.74 -5.21 -15.01
N ASP A 79 -10.63 -5.40 -14.04
CA ASP A 79 -11.54 -4.37 -13.56
C ASP A 79 -10.77 -3.28 -12.79
N VAL A 80 -9.86 -3.64 -11.88
CA VAL A 80 -9.04 -2.64 -11.16
C VAL A 80 -8.01 -1.96 -12.06
N HIS A 81 -7.62 -2.58 -13.17
CA HIS A 81 -6.83 -1.92 -14.20
C HIS A 81 -7.63 -0.80 -14.88
N VAL A 82 -8.91 -1.02 -15.19
CA VAL A 82 -9.83 0.01 -15.71
C VAL A 82 -10.02 1.15 -14.73
N LEU A 83 -9.98 0.87 -13.42
CA LEU A 83 -9.98 1.88 -12.35
C LEU A 83 -8.63 2.56 -12.14
N GLU A 84 -7.60 2.26 -12.94
CA GLU A 84 -6.26 2.81 -12.73
C GLU A 84 -5.79 2.64 -11.27
N TYR A 85 -6.04 1.48 -10.66
CA TYR A 85 -5.73 1.23 -9.26
C TYR A 85 -4.21 1.14 -9.04
N ARG A 86 -3.65 2.11 -8.30
CA ARG A 86 -2.19 2.29 -8.16
C ARG A 86 -1.61 1.78 -6.85
N ALA A 87 -2.45 1.42 -5.88
CA ALA A 87 -1.97 1.05 -4.55
C ALA A 87 -0.96 -0.11 -4.54
N PRO A 88 -1.15 -1.21 -5.30
CA PRO A 88 -0.21 -2.32 -5.28
C PRO A 88 1.20 -1.90 -5.69
N PHE A 89 1.32 -1.15 -6.79
CA PHE A 89 2.59 -0.60 -7.28
C PHE A 89 3.23 0.40 -6.30
N LEU A 90 2.45 1.33 -5.76
CA LEU A 90 2.99 2.36 -4.87
C LEU A 90 3.47 1.78 -3.54
N ALA A 91 2.71 0.86 -2.95
CA ALA A 91 3.06 0.19 -1.70
C ALA A 91 4.28 -0.73 -1.88
N ALA A 92 4.31 -1.49 -2.96
CA ALA A 92 5.43 -2.30 -3.42
C ALA A 92 6.76 -1.53 -3.45
N GLU A 93 6.79 -0.43 -4.21
CA GLU A 93 7.97 0.41 -4.38
C GLU A 93 8.42 1.05 -3.05
N MET A 94 7.46 1.53 -2.26
CA MET A 94 7.75 2.14 -0.97
C MET A 94 8.31 1.13 0.03
N LEU A 95 7.77 -0.08 0.11
CA LEU A 95 8.30 -1.14 0.97
C LEU A 95 9.72 -1.53 0.53
N ALA A 96 9.92 -1.77 -0.76
CA ALA A 96 11.23 -2.10 -1.31
C ALA A 96 12.28 -1.04 -0.95
N SER A 97 11.92 0.24 -0.97
CA SER A 97 12.83 1.34 -0.60
C SER A 97 13.36 1.29 0.85
N LEU A 98 12.69 0.56 1.74
CA LEU A 98 13.09 0.41 3.15
C LEU A 98 13.93 -0.84 3.46
N VAL A 99 14.06 -1.74 2.48
CA VAL A 99 14.89 -2.95 2.60
C VAL A 99 16.17 -2.76 1.80
N PRO A 100 17.36 -2.89 2.42
CA PRO A 100 18.64 -2.78 1.73
C PRO A 100 18.72 -3.71 0.52
N VAL A 101 19.20 -3.21 -0.62
CA VAL A 101 19.24 -3.97 -1.89
C VAL A 101 19.96 -5.31 -1.73
N GLY A 102 21.04 -5.35 -0.95
CA GLY A 102 21.81 -6.58 -0.69
C GLY A 102 21.08 -7.64 0.14
N GLU A 103 20.02 -7.26 0.87
CA GLU A 103 19.26 -8.15 1.74
C GLU A 103 17.96 -8.65 1.09
N ARG A 104 17.48 -7.96 0.04
CA ARG A 104 16.17 -8.28 -0.57
C ARG A 104 16.09 -9.70 -1.08
N ALA A 105 17.14 -10.20 -1.74
CA ALA A 105 17.17 -11.53 -2.33
C ALA A 105 17.08 -12.68 -1.29
N SER A 106 17.38 -12.43 -0.02
CA SER A 106 17.23 -13.39 1.07
C SER A 106 15.97 -13.15 1.93
N ALA A 107 15.37 -11.96 1.83
CA ALA A 107 14.23 -11.55 2.62
C ALA A 107 12.96 -12.33 2.28
N THR A 108 12.19 -12.66 3.31
CA THR A 108 10.85 -13.24 3.22
C THR A 108 9.82 -12.16 3.52
N VAL A 109 8.94 -11.88 2.55
CA VAL A 109 7.84 -10.92 2.69
C VAL A 109 6.52 -11.65 2.92
N LEU A 110 5.74 -11.18 3.88
CA LEU A 110 4.33 -11.57 4.03
C LEU A 110 3.44 -10.54 3.34
N ASP A 111 2.67 -11.00 2.34
CA ASP A 111 1.58 -10.24 1.73
C ASP A 111 0.25 -10.66 2.35
N VAL A 112 -0.36 -9.76 3.13
CA VAL A 112 -1.59 -10.00 3.89
C VAL A 112 -2.77 -9.41 3.14
N ALA A 113 -3.84 -10.20 3.02
CA ALA A 113 -4.95 -9.93 2.11
C ALA A 113 -4.45 -9.80 0.67
N CYS A 114 -3.66 -10.80 0.24
CA CYS A 114 -2.90 -10.73 -1.00
C CYS A 114 -3.79 -10.77 -2.26
N GLY A 115 -5.07 -11.12 -2.13
CA GLY A 115 -6.03 -11.16 -3.22
C GLY A 115 -5.55 -12.01 -4.39
N THR A 116 -5.72 -11.50 -5.60
CA THR A 116 -5.18 -12.08 -6.84
C THR A 116 -3.67 -11.93 -6.99
N GLY A 117 -2.97 -11.25 -6.07
CA GLY A 117 -1.52 -11.14 -6.06
C GLY A 117 -0.90 -9.96 -6.82
N LEU A 118 -1.65 -8.87 -7.03
CA LEU A 118 -1.15 -7.67 -7.72
C LEU A 118 0.11 -7.05 -7.09
N VAL A 119 0.30 -7.17 -5.77
CA VAL A 119 1.49 -6.68 -5.07
C VAL A 119 2.71 -7.51 -5.43
N ALA A 120 2.61 -8.84 -5.35
CA ALA A 120 3.71 -9.74 -5.68
C ALA A 120 4.12 -9.65 -7.16
N GLU A 121 3.18 -9.38 -8.07
CA GLU A 121 3.45 -9.14 -9.50
C GLU A 121 4.32 -7.92 -9.79
N GLN A 122 4.43 -6.99 -8.84
CA GLN A 122 5.36 -5.86 -8.97
C GLN A 122 6.83 -6.31 -8.91
N ARG A 123 7.09 -7.60 -8.62
CA ARG A 123 8.43 -8.22 -8.60
C ARG A 123 9.39 -7.37 -7.78
N LEU A 124 9.05 -7.20 -6.50
CA LEU A 124 9.73 -6.39 -5.48
C LEU A 124 11.24 -6.67 -5.29
N ARG A 125 11.81 -7.60 -6.08
CA ARG A 125 13.16 -8.14 -6.00
C ARG A 125 13.46 -8.79 -4.66
N PHE A 126 12.42 -9.17 -3.94
CA PHE A 126 12.52 -9.99 -2.74
C PHE A 126 12.72 -11.45 -3.12
N GLY A 127 13.45 -12.18 -2.27
CA GLY A 127 13.75 -13.59 -2.47
C GLY A 127 12.52 -14.47 -2.38
N ARG A 128 11.66 -14.21 -1.39
CA ARG A 128 10.47 -15.02 -1.10
C ARG A 128 9.30 -14.12 -0.76
N ILE A 129 8.14 -14.42 -1.35
CA ILE A 129 6.87 -13.77 -1.02
C ILE A 129 5.89 -14.87 -0.62
N ARG A 130 5.28 -14.73 0.55
CA ARG A 130 4.24 -15.63 1.07
C ARG A 130 2.95 -14.85 1.19
N GLY A 131 1.86 -15.36 0.62
CA GLY A 131 0.56 -14.70 0.59
C GLY A 131 -0.43 -15.33 1.56
N ILE A 132 -1.25 -14.52 2.23
CA ILE A 132 -2.44 -14.99 2.93
C ILE A 132 -3.68 -14.18 2.50
N ASP A 133 -4.80 -14.87 2.31
CA ASP A 133 -6.07 -14.25 1.96
C ASP A 133 -7.25 -15.08 2.48
N GLY A 134 -8.41 -14.45 2.70
CA GLY A 134 -9.63 -15.14 3.13
C GLY A 134 -10.29 -15.94 2.01
N SER A 135 -10.11 -15.55 0.75
CA SER A 135 -10.79 -16.10 -0.41
C SER A 135 -9.95 -17.18 -1.10
N SER A 136 -10.52 -18.38 -1.24
CA SER A 136 -9.86 -19.48 -1.95
C SER A 136 -9.72 -19.17 -3.45
N GLU A 137 -10.70 -18.47 -4.02
CA GLU A 137 -10.83 -18.09 -5.42
C GLU A 137 -9.80 -17.02 -5.79
N MET A 138 -9.59 -16.03 -4.91
CA MET A 138 -8.50 -15.06 -5.04
C MET A 138 -7.14 -15.75 -5.03
N LEU A 139 -6.93 -16.65 -4.07
CA LEU A 139 -5.67 -17.41 -3.97
C LEU A 139 -5.45 -18.32 -5.19
N ALA A 140 -6.52 -18.89 -5.77
CA ALA A 140 -6.42 -19.69 -6.98
C ALA A 140 -5.88 -18.85 -8.15
N VAL A 141 -6.35 -17.60 -8.32
CA VAL A 141 -5.81 -16.67 -9.32
C VAL A 141 -4.36 -16.31 -8.98
N ALA A 142 -4.06 -15.96 -7.73
CA ALA A 142 -2.71 -15.62 -7.28
C ALA A 142 -1.68 -16.73 -7.57
N ALA A 143 -2.08 -18.00 -7.37
CA ALA A 143 -1.23 -19.15 -7.64
C ALA A 143 -0.84 -19.27 -9.12
N THR A 144 -1.73 -18.91 -10.06
CA THR A 144 -1.42 -18.98 -11.50
C THR A 144 -0.29 -18.06 -11.94
N LYS A 145 0.01 -17.02 -11.16
CA LYS A 145 1.04 -16.02 -11.47
C LYS A 145 2.46 -16.52 -11.17
N GLY A 146 2.61 -17.57 -10.37
CA GLY A 146 3.91 -18.16 -10.06
C GLY A 146 4.89 -17.24 -9.31
N VAL A 147 4.38 -16.19 -8.64
CA VAL A 147 5.19 -15.18 -7.93
C VAL A 147 5.30 -15.43 -6.42
N TYR A 148 4.46 -16.30 -5.87
CA TYR A 148 4.48 -16.66 -4.45
C TYR A 148 5.28 -17.94 -4.23
N GLU A 149 6.09 -17.97 -3.17
CA GLU A 149 6.67 -19.20 -2.62
C GLU A 149 5.57 -20.09 -2.05
N SER A 150 4.58 -19.49 -1.38
CA SER A 150 3.39 -20.19 -0.87
C SER A 150 2.23 -19.22 -0.66
N THR A 151 1.02 -19.75 -0.77
CA THR A 151 -0.22 -19.06 -0.41
C THR A 151 -1.00 -19.88 0.60
N ARG A 152 -1.65 -19.23 1.58
CA ARG A 152 -2.48 -19.91 2.57
C ARG A 152 -3.79 -19.17 2.81
N ARG A 153 -4.89 -19.92 2.80
CA ARG A 153 -6.19 -19.37 3.19
C ARG A 153 -6.21 -19.04 4.69
N CYS A 154 -6.58 -17.82 5.02
CA CYS A 154 -6.71 -17.32 6.40
C CYS A 154 -7.77 -16.22 6.45
N VAL A 155 -8.81 -16.41 7.26
CA VAL A 155 -9.74 -15.31 7.57
C VAL A 155 -8.99 -14.28 8.40
N LEU A 156 -9.08 -13.02 8.02
CA LEU A 156 -8.29 -11.94 8.60
C LEU A 156 -9.15 -11.13 9.57
N GLY A 157 -8.62 -10.86 10.76
CA GLY A 157 -9.32 -10.11 11.81
C GLY A 157 -10.14 -10.96 12.78
N ASP A 158 -10.20 -12.28 12.58
CA ASP A 158 -10.85 -13.23 13.48
C ASP A 158 -9.81 -14.05 14.27
N GLY A 159 -9.17 -13.36 15.21
CA GLY A 159 -8.14 -13.96 16.07
C GLY A 159 -6.72 -13.96 15.49
N PRO A 160 -5.81 -14.76 16.09
CA PRO A 160 -4.40 -14.74 15.72
C PRO A 160 -4.16 -15.37 14.34
N LEU A 161 -3.23 -14.79 13.59
CA LEU A 161 -2.73 -15.37 12.35
C LEU A 161 -2.01 -16.68 12.68
N PRO A 162 -2.21 -17.76 11.91
CA PRO A 162 -1.58 -19.06 12.13
C PRO A 162 -0.13 -19.06 11.59
N LEU A 163 0.63 -18.05 11.99
CA LEU A 163 1.99 -17.74 11.59
C LEU A 163 2.83 -17.51 12.84
N GLU A 164 4.09 -17.91 12.79
CA GLU A 164 5.04 -17.71 13.88
C GLU A 164 5.33 -16.22 14.10
N SER A 165 5.64 -15.86 15.33
CA SER A 165 6.16 -14.53 15.64
C SER A 165 7.53 -14.34 15.00
N ASP A 166 7.89 -13.11 14.64
CA ASP A 166 9.22 -12.77 14.13
C ASP A 166 9.69 -13.62 12.92
N ALA A 167 8.75 -13.99 12.05
CA ALA A 167 9.01 -14.88 10.92
C ALA A 167 9.36 -14.13 9.62
N PHE A 168 8.93 -12.87 9.47
CA PHE A 168 8.99 -12.14 8.21
C PHE A 168 9.90 -10.92 8.25
N ASP A 169 10.73 -10.76 7.23
CA ASP A 169 11.65 -9.64 7.08
C ASP A 169 10.93 -8.36 6.63
N ALA A 170 9.72 -8.49 6.06
CA ALA A 170 8.82 -7.38 5.79
C ALA A 170 7.36 -7.86 5.75
N VAL A 171 6.42 -6.97 6.07
CA VAL A 171 4.98 -7.25 6.02
C VAL A 171 4.28 -6.17 5.19
N ILE A 172 3.35 -6.56 4.34
CA ILE A 172 2.58 -5.64 3.50
C ILE A 172 1.10 -6.02 3.49
N ILE A 173 0.23 -5.01 3.55
CA ILE A 173 -1.23 -5.14 3.41
C ILE A 173 -1.74 -3.99 2.56
N VAL A 174 -2.36 -4.31 1.41
CA VAL A 174 -2.75 -3.31 0.41
C VAL A 174 -4.22 -3.45 0.06
N GLY A 175 -4.97 -2.35 0.16
CA GLY A 175 -6.36 -2.29 -0.31
C GLY A 175 -7.38 -3.04 0.53
N ALA A 176 -6.97 -3.59 1.67
CA ALA A 176 -7.83 -4.44 2.51
C ALA A 176 -8.25 -3.80 3.83
N LEU A 177 -7.47 -2.85 4.36
CA LEU A 177 -7.82 -2.08 5.55
C LEU A 177 -8.87 -1.03 5.18
N SER A 178 -10.14 -1.38 5.30
CA SER A 178 -11.26 -0.47 5.06
C SER A 178 -12.50 -0.94 5.82
N ASP A 179 -13.50 -0.06 5.90
CA ASP A 179 -14.78 -0.37 6.52
C ASP A 179 -15.39 -1.67 5.95
N GLY A 180 -15.87 -2.54 6.85
CA GLY A 180 -16.44 -3.86 6.55
C GLY A 180 -15.51 -4.88 5.87
N GLN A 181 -14.23 -4.59 5.67
CA GLN A 181 -13.22 -5.53 5.16
C GLN A 181 -12.31 -6.03 6.28
N VAL A 182 -10.97 -5.91 6.16
CA VAL A 182 -10.04 -6.32 7.21
C VAL A 182 -10.04 -5.26 8.31
N PRO A 183 -10.42 -5.61 9.56
CA PRO A 183 -10.50 -4.64 10.64
C PRO A 183 -9.11 -4.22 11.12
N HIS A 184 -8.99 -3.01 11.69
CA HIS A 184 -7.76 -2.54 12.32
C HIS A 184 -7.32 -3.39 13.53
N ALA A 185 -8.16 -4.30 14.00
CA ALA A 185 -7.81 -5.30 15.01
C ALA A 185 -6.70 -6.27 14.55
N ILE A 186 -6.41 -6.36 13.24
CA ILE A 186 -5.32 -7.18 12.71
C ILE A 186 -3.92 -6.63 13.03
N LEU A 187 -3.80 -5.32 13.31
CA LEU A 187 -2.49 -4.65 13.41
C LEU A 187 -1.51 -5.29 14.41
N PRO A 188 -1.93 -5.71 15.63
CA PRO A 188 -1.03 -6.41 16.55
C PRO A 188 -0.43 -7.68 15.96
N GLU A 189 -1.21 -8.44 15.18
CA GLU A 189 -0.72 -9.66 14.53
C GLU A 189 0.29 -9.34 13.41
N LEU A 190 0.08 -8.26 12.65
CA LEU A 190 1.06 -7.81 11.66
C LEU A 190 2.40 -7.47 12.32
N VAL A 191 2.36 -6.78 13.47
CA VAL A 191 3.58 -6.51 14.26
C VAL A 191 4.17 -7.78 14.83
N ARG A 192 3.35 -8.71 15.33
CA ARG A 192 3.83 -9.96 15.94
C ARG A 192 4.62 -10.81 14.95
N VAL A 193 4.12 -10.99 13.72
CA VAL A 193 4.75 -11.84 12.70
C VAL A 193 5.97 -11.20 12.03
N ALA A 194 6.06 -9.87 12.04
CA ALA A 194 7.23 -9.14 11.55
C ALA A 194 8.43 -9.34 12.49
N LYS A 195 9.63 -9.52 11.95
CA LYS A 195 10.88 -9.55 12.75
C LYS A 195 11.18 -8.20 13.39
N PRO A 196 11.95 -8.14 14.49
CA PRO A 196 12.42 -6.87 15.03
C PRO A 196 13.15 -6.07 13.95
N GLY A 197 12.84 -4.78 13.85
CA GLY A 197 13.38 -3.91 12.80
C GLY A 197 12.79 -4.08 11.39
N ALA A 198 11.89 -5.04 11.16
CA ALA A 198 11.27 -5.24 9.85
C ALA A 198 10.35 -4.06 9.47
N PRO A 199 10.35 -3.61 8.20
CA PRO A 199 9.37 -2.65 7.72
C PRO A 199 7.98 -3.28 7.53
N LEU A 200 6.95 -2.48 7.84
CA LEU A 200 5.55 -2.81 7.57
C LEU A 200 4.95 -1.73 6.65
N CYS A 201 4.31 -2.13 5.56
CA CYS A 201 3.63 -1.24 4.63
C CYS A 201 2.12 -1.48 4.66
N LEU A 202 1.35 -0.45 4.97
CA LEU A 202 -0.09 -0.53 5.09
C LEU A 202 -0.74 0.53 4.21
N THR A 203 -1.85 0.20 3.57
CA THR A 203 -2.59 1.19 2.77
C THR A 203 -4.07 1.21 3.09
N THR A 204 -4.68 2.37 2.88
CA THR A 204 -6.13 2.54 2.94
C THR A 204 -6.56 3.71 2.05
N ARG A 205 -7.80 3.65 1.57
CA ARG A 205 -8.42 4.72 0.80
C ARG A 205 -8.84 5.87 1.71
N SER A 206 -8.91 7.08 1.16
CA SER A 206 -9.34 8.30 1.85
C SER A 206 -10.62 8.85 1.21
N SER A 207 -11.70 8.09 1.26
CA SER A 207 -13.02 8.53 0.81
C SER A 207 -13.96 8.83 1.99
N ALA A 208 -15.07 9.52 1.73
CA ALA A 208 -16.04 9.88 2.76
C ALA A 208 -16.62 8.64 3.47
N GLU A 209 -16.87 7.57 2.73
CA GLU A 209 -17.41 6.31 3.26
C GLU A 209 -16.41 5.58 4.17
N ASN A 210 -15.11 5.81 3.99
CA ASN A 210 -14.06 5.18 4.79
C ASN A 210 -13.50 6.11 5.89
N ALA A 211 -14.06 7.30 6.07
CA ALA A 211 -13.49 8.33 6.93
C ALA A 211 -13.47 7.90 8.41
N GLU A 212 -14.56 7.31 8.90
CA GLU A 212 -14.64 6.83 10.29
C GLU A 212 -13.64 5.68 10.54
N PHE A 213 -13.59 4.69 9.63
CA PHE A 213 -12.62 3.61 9.70
C PHE A 213 -11.17 4.14 9.68
N LEU A 214 -10.87 5.11 8.82
CA LEU A 214 -9.54 5.72 8.74
C LEU A 214 -9.15 6.39 10.07
N LEU A 215 -10.07 7.10 10.72
CA LEU A 215 -9.83 7.69 12.04
C LEU A 215 -9.52 6.63 13.11
N GLN A 216 -10.30 5.53 13.14
CA GLN A 216 -10.09 4.41 14.05
C GLN A 216 -8.76 3.69 13.78
N LEU A 217 -8.45 3.45 12.50
CA LEU A 217 -7.19 2.83 12.06
C LEU A 217 -5.99 3.66 12.52
N GLU A 218 -5.98 4.97 12.24
CA GLU A 218 -4.88 5.85 12.66
C GLU A 218 -4.80 5.95 14.19
N GLY A 219 -5.93 5.92 14.90
CA GLY A 219 -5.98 5.81 16.36
C GLY A 219 -5.26 4.56 16.86
N ARG A 220 -5.61 3.39 16.32
CA ARG A 220 -4.97 2.13 16.69
C ARG A 220 -3.48 2.08 16.34
N MET A 221 -3.09 2.68 15.21
CA MET A 221 -1.67 2.79 14.85
C MET A 221 -0.89 3.62 15.87
N ARG A 222 -1.45 4.76 16.32
CA ARG A 222 -0.85 5.60 17.37
C ARG A 222 -0.73 4.87 18.70
N GLU A 223 -1.74 4.11 19.10
CA GLU A 223 -1.68 3.28 20.32
C GLU A 223 -0.50 2.30 20.27
N LEU A 224 -0.34 1.57 19.16
CA LEU A 224 0.78 0.64 18.98
C LEU A 224 2.13 1.35 18.97
N SER A 225 2.21 2.58 18.44
CA SER A 225 3.43 3.38 18.53
C SER A 225 3.73 3.83 19.96
N SER A 226 2.73 4.30 20.71
CA SER A 226 2.88 4.68 22.11
C SER A 226 3.25 3.51 23.01
N ALA A 227 2.78 2.30 22.68
CA ALA A 227 3.15 1.06 23.36
C ALA A 227 4.54 0.54 22.98
N GLY A 228 5.26 1.21 22.09
CA GLY A 228 6.60 0.80 21.66
C GLY A 228 6.63 -0.42 20.73
N ALA A 229 5.50 -0.82 20.12
CA ALA A 229 5.45 -1.99 19.24
C ALA A 229 6.09 -1.72 17.86
N TRP A 230 6.00 -0.48 17.39
CA TRP A 230 6.54 -0.03 16.11
C TRP A 230 6.67 1.50 16.07
N ARG A 231 7.37 2.05 15.08
CA ARG A 231 7.43 3.50 14.83
C ARG A 231 7.09 3.85 13.39
N LEU A 232 6.40 4.96 13.21
CA LEU A 232 6.12 5.51 11.87
C LEU A 232 7.43 5.96 11.24
N VAL A 233 7.70 5.47 10.03
CA VAL A 233 8.82 5.89 9.18
C VAL A 233 8.36 6.93 8.17
N ARG A 234 7.20 6.70 7.54
CA ARG A 234 6.65 7.60 6.53
C ARG A 234 5.13 7.46 6.44
N ARG A 235 4.45 8.59 6.30
CA ARG A 235 3.06 8.67 5.84
C ARG A 235 3.06 9.40 4.50
N GLN A 236 2.45 8.82 3.48
CA GLN A 236 2.38 9.40 2.14
C GLN A 236 0.94 9.40 1.64
N GLU A 237 0.37 10.58 1.49
CA GLU A 237 -0.90 10.76 0.79
C GLU A 237 -0.68 10.65 -0.72
N VAL A 238 -1.67 10.08 -1.40
CA VAL A 238 -1.66 9.84 -2.83
C VAL A 238 -2.98 10.33 -3.38
N ALA A 239 -2.95 11.46 -4.09
CA ALA A 239 -4.15 12.08 -4.64
C ALA A 239 -4.84 11.23 -5.72
N ARG A 240 -4.06 10.46 -6.49
CA ARG A 240 -4.54 9.59 -7.57
C ARG A 240 -4.33 8.13 -7.18
N TRP A 241 -5.20 7.62 -6.31
CA TRP A 241 -5.15 6.25 -5.79
C TRP A 241 -5.82 5.27 -6.75
N GLU A 242 -7.05 5.59 -7.13
CA GLU A 242 -7.89 4.90 -8.10
C GLU A 242 -8.83 5.93 -8.73
N ARG A 243 -9.17 5.71 -9.99
CA ARG A 243 -10.12 6.52 -10.73
C ARG A 243 -11.49 6.41 -10.05
N ALA A 244 -12.06 7.55 -9.71
CA ALA A 244 -13.32 7.62 -9.00
C ALA A 244 -14.46 7.15 -9.88
N ILE A 245 -15.45 6.57 -9.22
CA ILE A 245 -16.64 5.99 -9.83
C ILE A 245 -17.82 6.99 -9.80
N ALA A 246 -17.68 8.14 -9.14
CA ALA A 246 -18.76 9.12 -8.95
C ALA A 246 -19.21 9.83 -10.25
N ASP A 247 -20.52 10.11 -10.34
CA ASP A 247 -21.19 10.86 -11.43
C ASP A 247 -21.04 12.38 -11.30
N ASP A 248 -19.90 12.89 -10.83
CA ASP A 248 -19.71 14.35 -10.67
C ASP A 248 -19.34 15.08 -11.97
N ALA A 249 -19.51 14.41 -13.13
CA ALA A 249 -19.66 15.11 -14.40
C ALA A 249 -21.11 15.59 -14.50
N GLY A 250 -21.50 16.55 -13.66
CA GLY A 250 -22.76 17.26 -13.81
C GLY A 250 -22.84 17.81 -15.23
N GLU A 251 -23.74 17.28 -16.05
CA GLU A 251 -24.13 17.71 -17.40
C GLU A 251 -23.01 18.31 -18.28
N ALA A 252 -21.77 17.85 -18.12
CA ALA A 252 -20.70 18.18 -19.04
C ALA A 252 -20.80 17.17 -20.17
N PHE A 253 -20.95 17.68 -21.40
CA PHE A 253 -20.84 16.91 -22.64
C PHE A 253 -19.82 15.77 -22.48
N GLU A 254 -20.28 14.53 -22.66
CA GLU A 254 -19.47 13.32 -22.57
C GLU A 254 -18.09 13.57 -23.21
N GLY A 255 -17.03 13.58 -22.39
CA GLY A 255 -15.64 13.64 -22.85
C GLY A 255 -14.82 14.89 -22.54
N THR A 256 -15.31 15.87 -21.76
CA THR A 256 -14.54 17.13 -21.52
C THR A 256 -14.04 17.37 -20.08
N ALA A 257 -14.62 16.72 -19.05
CA ALA A 257 -14.11 16.83 -17.68
C ALA A 257 -12.96 15.83 -17.43
N PRO A 258 -11.84 16.24 -16.81
CA PRO A 258 -10.77 15.30 -16.46
C PRO A 258 -11.29 14.25 -15.46
N PRO A 259 -10.81 13.00 -15.51
CA PRO A 259 -11.23 11.97 -14.59
C PRO A 259 -10.93 12.38 -13.15
N SER A 260 -11.92 12.23 -12.26
CA SER A 260 -11.73 12.38 -10.82
C SER A 260 -11.09 11.11 -10.24
N TYR A 261 -10.40 11.27 -9.11
CA TYR A 261 -9.71 10.18 -8.42
C TYR A 261 -10.07 10.17 -6.95
N ILE A 262 -10.22 8.97 -6.40
CA ILE A 262 -10.28 8.77 -4.95
C ILE A 262 -8.83 8.86 -4.45
N PRO A 263 -8.55 9.60 -3.37
CA PRO A 263 -7.23 9.62 -2.76
C PRO A 263 -7.05 8.43 -1.81
N GLY A 264 -5.80 8.18 -1.40
CA GLY A 264 -5.46 7.17 -0.42
C GLY A 264 -4.17 7.50 0.32
N VAL A 265 -3.81 6.66 1.28
CA VAL A 265 -2.60 6.86 2.10
C VAL A 265 -1.81 5.56 2.18
N VAL A 266 -0.49 5.69 2.04
CA VAL A 266 0.49 4.64 2.36
C VAL A 266 1.17 4.99 3.68
N TYR A 267 1.20 4.03 4.59
CA TYR A 267 1.94 4.10 5.84
C TYR A 267 3.09 3.12 5.81
N LEU A 268 4.28 3.59 6.16
CA LEU A 268 5.44 2.77 6.41
C LEU A 268 5.79 2.85 7.89
N TYR A 269 5.80 1.70 8.54
CA TYR A 269 6.25 1.53 9.91
C TYR A 269 7.51 0.67 9.95
N ARG A 270 8.19 0.69 11.09
CA ARG A 270 9.25 -0.26 11.42
C ARG A 270 8.95 -0.85 12.79
N LYS A 271 8.94 -2.18 12.90
CA LYS A 271 8.81 -2.87 14.18
C LYS A 271 9.97 -2.48 15.10
N LEU A 272 9.67 -2.32 16.39
CA LEU A 272 10.66 -2.12 17.44
C LEU A 272 10.92 -3.44 18.18
N ASP A 273 12.06 -3.52 18.89
CA ASP A 273 12.48 -4.69 19.65
C ASP A 273 11.59 -4.95 20.88
#